data_AF-A0A540L0W3-F1
#
_entry.id   AF-A0A540L0W3-F1
#
_cell.length_a   1.000
_cell.length_b   1.000
_cell.length_c   1.000
_cell.angle_alpha   90.00
_cell.angle_beta   90.00
_cell.angle_gamma   90.00
#
_symmetry.space_group_name_H-M   'P 1'
#
loop_
_entity.id
_entity.type
_entity.pdbx_description
1 polymer ?
#
loop_
_entity_poly.entity_id
_entity_poly.type
_entity_poly.pdbx_seq_one_letter_code
_entity_poly.pdbx_strand_id
1 'polypeptide(L)'
;MAKSPDNRITNKDAETGKKESKSRRSVEIKKVEDKNKRHVTFSKRKRGLFNKTAELIVLTGAETAAIVVSNSGKVFCFVSPSSDAIIERYVSHNASLSAGHQIIIILK
;
A
#
# COMPACT_ATOMS: atom_id res chain seq x y z
N MET A 1 -16.91 71.11 3.11
CA MET A 1 -16.18 69.96 3.70
C MET A 1 -17.22 69.23 4.55
N ALA A 2 -17.66 68.01 4.32
CA ALA A 2 -16.99 66.80 3.86
C ALA A 2 -17.84 66.01 2.85
N LYS A 3 -17.19 65.38 1.86
CA LYS A 3 -17.80 64.31 1.06
C LYS A 3 -17.77 63.04 1.92
N SER A 4 -18.93 62.44 2.17
CA SER A 4 -19.03 61.10 2.79
C SER A 4 -18.43 60.05 1.84
N PRO A 5 -17.51 59.18 2.28
CA PRO A 5 -16.93 58.16 1.42
C PRO A 5 -17.84 56.94 1.25
N ASP A 6 -18.13 56.66 -0.02
CA ASP A 6 -18.29 55.36 -0.71
C ASP A 6 -18.61 54.10 0.13
N ASN A 7 -19.85 53.64 0.02
CA ASN A 7 -20.31 52.33 0.52
C ASN A 7 -19.90 51.23 -0.45
N ARG A 8 -18.63 50.81 -0.38
CA ARG A 8 -18.12 49.70 -1.19
C ARG A 8 -18.34 48.37 -0.45
N ILE A 9 -19.32 47.62 -0.92
CA ILE A 9 -19.52 46.19 -0.60
C ILE A 9 -18.22 45.46 -0.94
N THR A 10 -17.57 44.84 0.05
CA THR A 10 -16.50 43.86 -0.20
C THR A 10 -17.06 42.47 0.07
N ASN A 11 -17.41 41.78 -1.02
CA ASN A 11 -17.62 40.34 -0.98
C ASN A 11 -16.30 39.72 -0.53
N LYS A 12 -16.29 39.09 0.65
CA LYS A 12 -15.22 38.18 1.04
C LYS A 12 -15.41 36.92 0.22
N ASP A 13 -14.70 36.88 -0.91
CA ASP A 13 -14.66 35.73 -1.78
C ASP A 13 -14.18 34.51 -0.97
N ALA A 14 -15.09 33.56 -0.79
CA ALA A 14 -14.77 32.23 -0.30
C ALA A 14 -13.95 31.53 -1.40
N GLU A 15 -12.62 31.68 -1.33
CA GLU A 15 -11.70 30.89 -2.14
C GLU A 15 -11.82 29.41 -1.76
N THR A 16 -12.70 28.69 -2.44
CA THR A 16 -12.65 27.24 -2.52
C THR A 16 -11.45 26.85 -3.39
N GLY A 17 -10.26 26.87 -2.80
CA GLY A 17 -9.03 26.42 -3.45
C GLY A 17 -9.15 24.96 -3.90
N LYS A 18 -9.32 24.75 -5.21
CA LYS A 18 -9.32 23.44 -5.86
C LYS A 18 -7.95 22.78 -5.66
N LYS A 19 -7.84 21.84 -4.71
CA LYS A 19 -6.63 21.03 -4.53
C LYS A 19 -6.47 20.08 -5.72
N GLU A 20 -5.62 20.47 -6.68
CA GLU A 20 -5.23 19.59 -7.78
C GLU A 20 -4.58 18.31 -7.25
N SER A 21 -5.05 17.16 -7.73
CA SER A 21 -4.47 15.87 -7.39
C SER A 21 -3.09 15.75 -8.01
N LYS A 22 -2.05 15.82 -7.17
CA LYS A 22 -0.66 15.61 -7.60
C LYS A 22 -0.52 14.25 -8.28
N SER A 23 0.01 14.25 -9.51
CA SER A 23 0.33 13.03 -10.27
C SER A 23 1.33 12.13 -9.54
N ARG A 24 1.35 10.84 -9.90
CA ARG A 24 2.28 9.86 -9.32
C ARG A 24 3.72 10.28 -9.61
N ARG A 25 4.52 10.44 -8.57
CA ARG A 25 5.94 10.77 -8.68
C ARG A 25 6.80 9.53 -8.49
N SER A 26 7.91 9.47 -9.22
CA SER A 26 8.97 8.53 -8.90
C SER A 26 9.50 8.80 -7.50
N VAL A 27 9.81 7.74 -6.76
CA VAL A 27 10.39 7.80 -5.42
C VAL A 27 11.59 6.87 -5.38
N GLU A 28 12.63 7.29 -4.69
CA GLU A 28 13.82 6.47 -4.46
C GLU A 28 13.44 5.22 -3.63
N ILE A 29 14.05 4.07 -3.93
CA ILE A 29 13.86 2.83 -3.19
C ILE A 29 14.75 2.85 -1.94
N LYS A 30 14.30 3.64 -0.95
CA LYS A 30 14.86 3.70 0.39
C LYS A 30 13.75 3.83 1.43
N LYS A 31 14.11 3.75 2.71
CA LYS A 31 13.15 3.94 3.80
C LYS A 31 12.50 5.33 3.70
N VAL A 32 11.17 5.36 3.83
CA VAL A 32 10.43 6.63 3.93
C VAL A 32 10.59 7.16 5.34
N GLU A 33 11.27 8.30 5.48
CA GLU A 33 11.58 8.89 6.79
C GLU A 33 10.35 9.52 7.45
N ASP A 34 9.58 10.28 6.68
CA ASP A 34 8.32 10.89 7.14
C ASP A 34 7.32 9.81 7.56
N LYS A 35 6.98 9.79 8.85
CA LYS A 35 6.12 8.76 9.46
C LYS A 35 4.75 8.67 8.78
N ASN A 36 4.11 9.79 8.49
CA ASN A 36 2.77 9.82 7.88
C ASN A 36 2.83 9.30 6.44
N LYS A 37 3.82 9.76 5.65
CA LYS A 37 4.04 9.24 4.30
C LYS A 37 4.38 7.75 4.32
N ARG A 38 5.17 7.29 5.29
CA ARG A 38 5.50 5.88 5.47
C ARG A 38 4.26 5.03 5.76
N HIS A 39 3.37 5.46 6.66
CA HIS A 39 2.11 4.75 6.93
C HIS A 39 1.23 4.64 5.69
N VAL A 40 1.05 5.75 4.95
CA VAL A 40 0.27 5.74 3.71
C VAL A 40 0.93 4.87 2.64
N THR A 41 2.26 4.94 2.51
CA THR A 41 3.04 4.15 1.55
C THR A 41 2.95 2.66 1.86
N PHE A 42 3.09 2.28 3.13
CA PHE A 42 2.91 0.91 3.60
C PHE A 42 1.54 0.39 3.19
N SER A 43 0.46 1.10 3.53
CA SER A 43 -0.90 0.68 3.21
C SER A 43 -1.12 0.51 1.71
N LYS A 44 -0.66 1.47 0.90
CA LYS A 44 -0.80 1.42 -0.58
C LYS A 44 0.04 0.30 -1.20
N ARG A 45 1.30 0.16 -0.82
CA ARG A 45 2.20 -0.87 -1.37
C ARG A 45 1.80 -2.27 -0.93
N LYS A 46 1.40 -2.46 0.32
CA LYS A 46 0.86 -3.73 0.83
C LYS A 46 -0.37 -4.18 0.02
N ARG A 47 -1.31 -3.26 -0.22
CA ARG A 47 -2.48 -3.55 -1.07
C ARG A 47 -2.07 -3.91 -2.50
N GLY A 48 -1.15 -3.14 -3.09
CA GLY A 48 -0.63 -3.41 -4.43
C GLY A 48 0.05 -4.78 -4.54
N LEU A 49 0.85 -5.15 -3.53
CA LEU A 49 1.48 -6.47 -3.44
C LEU A 49 0.42 -7.58 -3.41
N PHE A 50 -0.56 -7.49 -2.53
CA PHE A 50 -1.61 -8.52 -2.41
C PHE A 50 -2.44 -8.65 -3.68
N ASN A 51 -2.76 -7.54 -4.35
CA ASN A 51 -3.43 -7.57 -5.65
C ASN A 51 -2.57 -8.31 -6.70
N LYS A 52 -1.27 -8.06 -6.74
CA LYS A 52 -0.37 -8.75 -7.68
C LYS A 52 -0.20 -10.23 -7.36
N THR A 53 -0.16 -10.60 -6.08
CA THR A 53 -0.20 -12.00 -5.66
C THR A 53 -1.49 -12.68 -6.13
N ALA A 54 -2.64 -12.03 -5.96
CA ALA A 54 -3.92 -12.55 -6.42
C ALA A 54 -3.96 -12.71 -7.96
N GLU A 55 -3.49 -11.71 -8.71
CA GLU A 55 -3.36 -11.80 -10.17
C GLU A 55 -2.48 -12.98 -10.59
N LEU A 56 -1.33 -13.18 -9.93
CA LEU A 56 -0.42 -14.28 -10.23
C LEU A 56 -1.09 -15.65 -10.05
N ILE A 57 -1.80 -15.83 -8.92
CA ILE A 57 -2.54 -17.07 -8.64
C ILE A 57 -3.58 -17.33 -9.72
N VAL A 58 -4.35 -16.30 -10.12
CA VAL A 58 -5.37 -16.43 -11.16
C VAL A 58 -4.76 -16.79 -12.51
N LEU A 59 -3.64 -16.16 -12.89
CA LEU A 59 -3.01 -16.35 -14.19
C LEU A 59 -2.27 -17.69 -14.33
N THR A 60 -1.73 -18.21 -13.23
CA THR A 60 -0.80 -19.35 -13.28
C THR A 60 -1.27 -20.57 -12.50
N GLY A 61 -2.27 -20.44 -11.64
CA GLY A 61 -2.67 -21.48 -10.69
C GLY A 61 -1.64 -21.76 -9.59
N ALA A 62 -0.60 -20.93 -9.45
CA ALA A 62 0.45 -21.13 -8.45
C ALA A 62 -0.08 -20.94 -7.02
N GLU A 63 0.30 -21.84 -6.11
CA GLU A 63 0.08 -21.65 -4.67
C GLU A 63 1.05 -20.59 -4.15
N THR A 64 0.54 -19.50 -3.56
CA THR A 64 1.35 -18.32 -3.21
C THR A 64 0.99 -17.77 -1.83
N ALA A 65 2.00 -17.30 -1.10
CA ALA A 65 1.84 -16.56 0.15
C ALA A 65 2.65 -15.26 0.17
N ALA A 66 2.02 -14.18 0.63
CA ALA A 66 2.67 -12.90 0.90
C ALA A 66 2.45 -12.51 2.36
N ILE A 67 3.53 -12.27 3.10
CA ILE A 67 3.50 -11.89 4.51
C ILE A 67 4.23 -10.56 4.69
N VAL A 68 3.57 -9.61 5.36
CA VAL A 68 4.11 -8.28 5.63
C VAL A 68 3.94 -7.96 7.10
N VAL A 69 5.02 -7.55 7.76
CA VAL A 69 5.01 -7.11 9.16
C VAL A 69 5.18 -5.60 9.20
N SER A 70 4.29 -4.88 9.88
CA SER A 70 4.46 -3.43 10.07
C SER A 70 5.54 -3.13 11.11
N ASN A 71 6.04 -1.89 11.12
CA ASN A 71 6.90 -1.39 12.20
C ASN A 71 6.24 -1.46 13.60
N SER A 72 4.91 -1.61 13.68
CA SER A 72 4.19 -1.79 14.94
C SER A 72 4.02 -3.27 15.32
N GLY A 73 4.68 -4.20 14.61
CA GLY A 73 4.59 -5.64 14.82
C GLY A 73 3.29 -6.28 14.32
N LYS A 74 2.42 -5.55 13.59
CA LYS A 74 1.18 -6.12 13.07
C LYS A 74 1.48 -6.95 11.82
N VAL A 75 1.02 -8.19 11.81
CA VAL A 75 1.17 -9.12 10.68
C VAL A 75 -0.03 -8.99 9.75
N PHE A 76 0.25 -8.92 8.45
CA PHE A 76 -0.73 -8.97 7.38
C PHE A 76 -0.33 -10.07 6.42
N CYS A 77 -1.26 -10.96 6.08
CA CYS A 77 -1.00 -12.05 5.15
C CYS A 77 -2.03 -12.09 4.02
N PHE A 78 -1.58 -12.57 2.86
CA PHE A 78 -2.42 -13.06 1.78
C PHE A 78 -1.91 -14.47 1.45
N VAL A 79 -2.80 -15.46 1.52
CA VAL A 79 -2.44 -16.86 1.29
C VAL A 79 -3.54 -17.52 0.47
N SER A 80 -3.15 -18.33 -0.51
CA SER A 80 -4.03 -19.21 -1.27
C SER A 80 -3.32 -20.52 -1.58
N PRO A 81 -3.92 -21.71 -1.35
CA PRO A 81 -5.34 -21.92 -1.04
C PRO A 81 -5.70 -21.88 0.47
N SER A 82 -4.78 -22.22 1.37
CA SER A 82 -5.00 -22.21 2.82
C SER A 82 -3.74 -21.79 3.56
N SER A 83 -3.88 -20.96 4.60
CA SER A 83 -2.77 -20.54 5.46
C SER A 83 -2.06 -21.72 6.09
N ASP A 84 -2.82 -22.68 6.61
CA ASP A 84 -2.28 -23.82 7.33
C ASP A 84 -1.54 -24.74 6.37
N ALA A 85 -2.08 -24.95 5.16
CA ALA A 85 -1.44 -25.79 4.14
C ALA A 85 -0.11 -25.21 3.63
N ILE A 86 0.05 -23.87 3.61
CA ILE A 86 1.33 -23.26 3.22
C ILE A 86 2.30 -23.20 4.40
N ILE A 87 1.82 -22.87 5.61
CA ILE A 87 2.66 -22.84 6.81
C ILE A 87 3.19 -24.24 7.11
N GLU A 88 2.33 -25.25 7.10
CA GLU A 88 2.70 -26.65 7.30
C GLU A 88 3.70 -27.10 6.23
N ARG A 89 3.47 -26.78 4.95
CA ARG A 89 4.44 -27.10 3.89
C ARG A 89 5.77 -26.38 4.06
N TYR A 90 5.78 -25.10 4.45
CA TYR A 90 7.02 -24.34 4.68
C TYR A 90 7.80 -24.84 5.89
N VAL A 91 7.11 -25.15 7.00
CA VAL A 91 7.73 -25.66 8.23
C VAL A 91 8.18 -27.12 8.08
N SER A 92 7.45 -27.92 7.29
CA SER A 92 7.76 -29.34 7.08
C SER A 92 8.79 -29.58 5.96
N HIS A 93 8.83 -28.74 4.92
CA HIS A 93 9.82 -28.84 3.84
C HIS A 93 10.95 -27.83 4.02
N ASN A 94 12.01 -28.26 4.71
CA ASN A 94 13.30 -27.59 4.63
C ASN A 94 14.08 -27.86 3.32
N ALA A 95 13.59 -28.65 2.35
CA ALA A 95 14.44 -29.02 1.20
C ALA A 95 13.78 -29.55 -0.10
N SER A 96 12.48 -29.43 -0.35
CA SER A 96 11.92 -29.99 -1.59
C SER A 96 10.92 -29.03 -2.22
N LEU A 97 11.41 -28.22 -3.15
CA LEU A 97 10.57 -27.48 -4.10
C LEU A 97 9.82 -28.53 -4.94
N SER A 98 8.64 -28.93 -4.46
CA SER A 98 7.63 -29.62 -5.27
C SER A 98 7.45 -28.86 -6.58
N ALA A 99 7.22 -29.57 -7.68
CA ALA A 99 7.22 -29.09 -9.07
C ALA A 99 6.25 -27.93 -9.41
N GLY A 100 5.55 -27.37 -8.42
CA GLY A 100 4.84 -26.10 -8.50
C GLY A 100 5.72 -24.92 -8.07
N HIS A 101 5.71 -23.83 -8.84
CA HIS A 101 6.40 -22.60 -8.48
C HIS A 101 5.80 -22.01 -7.20
N GLN A 102 6.46 -22.20 -6.06
CA GLN A 102 6.09 -21.60 -4.77
C GLN A 102 6.88 -20.31 -4.56
N ILE A 103 6.19 -19.18 -4.39
CA ILE A 103 6.81 -17.88 -4.13
C ILE A 103 6.34 -17.38 -2.76
N ILE A 104 7.27 -17.26 -1.81
CA ILE A 104 7.02 -16.67 -0.49
C ILE A 104 7.74 -15.33 -0.43
N ILE A 105 6.97 -14.23 -0.34
CA ILE A 105 7.53 -12.89 -0.18
C ILE A 105 7.33 -12.44 1.27
N ILE A 106 8.43 -12.44 2.04
CA ILE A 106 8.49 -11.84 3.37
C ILE A 106 9.10 -10.45 3.25
N LEU A 107 8.31 -9.41 3.51
CA LEU A 107 8.81 -8.03 3.59
C LEU A 107 8.86 -7.59 5.06
N LYS A 108 10.07 -7.24 5.53
CA LYS A 108 10.33 -6.64 6.84
C LYS A 108 10.75 -5.17 6.68
#